data_AF-A0A7J7JGM5-F1
#
_entry.id   AF-A0A7J7JGM5-F1
#
_cell.length_a   1.000
_cell.length_b   1.000
_cell.length_c   1.000
_cell.angle_alpha   90.00
_cell.angle_beta   90.00
_cell.angle_gamma   90.00
#
_symmetry.space_group_name_H-M   'P 1'
#
loop_
_entity.id
_entity.type
_entity.pdbx_description
1 polymer ?
#
loop_
_entity_poly.entity_id
_entity_poly.type
_entity_poly.pdbx_seq_one_letter_code
_entity_poly.pdbx_strand_id
1 'polypeptide(L)'
;MPTYFQKPENALKRASEFIEVSKPEQALEVLYDVIKSKRHRTWQKTHEPIMLKYLELCVELKKSHLAKEGLYQYKNICQLVNVKSLDTVIRFYLNLASQKTEAAREQSHQSCLDIDDLDVIQSPERIANRVLCSTLSIPIPPTRYLIDQLLESNDAEKRRRLASLLSLASVPTPPTRASLVKDLIKSNVLQHISPELKDLYNSLEVEFSPLKLSTKLTPCLKFLEQSNDLCHYVDSLQEMMVVRLIKQVAQIYQSIQFERLRELVPFVSAFELERIIAQAAKNIDLPIRLDHRSQSVSFGTDLNVCLQEDVEEGPFLQHMPGEQLRNQLQHMARALSNAITKLQADQADKATNLDTKAKIIDAYRKSEKRDRQKILTRKNVIENRKEKLEIINREKDEMELEKERTKQRILREKEETRLKREMAERERQRAQQEHENIRKKEAEKRIEQLKTTDIGIRALEGLTEEELAELDTDDILKKQVEQLEKEKRELQERLKSQDKKVDHFIRAKRLEEIPLLEEHARVMGAQKREQWEQLEKDRIEGLKKERELALKHRDRLKKMQADKDEFIGKLKDSRRDGHEFCCFLLTEQLGYWRQLW
;
A
#
# COMPACT_ATOMS: atom_id res chain seq x y z
N MET A 1 44.33 39.54 -20.48
CA MET A 1 44.00 39.64 -21.92
C MET A 1 43.83 38.23 -22.46
N PRO A 2 42.68 37.84 -23.02
CA PRO A 2 42.49 36.49 -23.55
C PRO A 2 43.54 36.22 -24.63
N THR A 3 44.30 35.13 -24.48
CA THR A 3 45.33 34.77 -25.45
C THR A 3 44.66 34.27 -26.72
N TYR A 4 44.78 35.06 -27.79
CA TYR A 4 44.16 34.75 -29.08
C TYR A 4 45.04 33.78 -29.88
N PHE A 5 44.51 32.60 -30.20
CA PHE A 5 45.19 31.60 -31.02
C PHE A 5 44.55 31.49 -32.41
N GLN A 6 45.36 31.53 -33.46
CA GLN A 6 44.92 31.30 -34.85
C GLN A 6 44.73 29.82 -35.19
N LYS A 7 45.46 28.92 -34.51
CA LYS A 7 45.35 27.45 -34.67
C LYS A 7 45.24 26.80 -33.29
N PRO A 8 44.34 25.82 -33.08
CA PRO A 8 44.15 25.15 -31.79
C PRO A 8 45.38 24.34 -31.34
N GLU A 9 46.23 23.88 -32.28
CA GLU A 9 47.49 23.18 -32.00
C GLU A 9 48.48 24.01 -31.19
N ASN A 10 48.50 25.34 -31.40
CA ASN A 10 49.40 26.24 -30.69
C ASN A 10 49.02 26.38 -29.20
N ALA A 11 47.75 26.15 -28.87
CA ALA A 11 47.29 26.19 -27.49
C ALA A 11 47.77 24.98 -26.69
N LEU A 12 47.84 23.80 -27.32
CA LEU A 12 48.40 22.60 -26.68
C LEU A 12 49.88 22.80 -26.38
N LYS A 13 50.67 23.35 -27.32
CA LYS A 13 52.09 23.66 -27.10
C LYS A 13 52.30 24.67 -25.97
N ARG A 14 51.53 25.76 -25.96
CA ARG A 14 51.53 26.76 -24.87
C ARG A 14 51.14 26.17 -23.52
N ALA A 15 50.15 25.28 -23.49
CA ALA A 15 49.76 24.60 -22.25
C ALA A 15 50.88 23.68 -21.74
N SER A 16 51.57 22.95 -22.62
CA SER A 16 52.75 22.15 -22.26
C SER A 16 53.90 23.02 -21.73
N GLU A 17 54.20 24.16 -22.35
CA GLU A 17 55.21 25.12 -21.86
C GLU A 17 54.86 25.62 -20.43
N PHE A 18 53.58 25.90 -20.15
CA PHE A 18 53.15 26.30 -18.81
C PHE A 18 53.22 25.16 -17.78
N ILE A 19 53.02 23.92 -18.21
CA ILE A 19 53.21 22.73 -17.36
C ILE A 19 54.69 22.56 -17.01
N GLU A 20 55.60 22.73 -17.98
CA GLU A 20 57.06 22.66 -17.75
C GLU A 20 57.53 23.74 -16.76
N VAL A 21 56.92 24.92 -16.80
CA VAL A 21 57.20 26.04 -15.87
C VAL A 21 56.44 25.89 -14.53
N SER A 22 55.80 24.75 -14.27
CA SER A 22 55.04 24.45 -13.04
C SER A 22 53.89 25.44 -12.74
N LYS A 23 53.26 26.00 -13.78
CA LYS A 23 52.08 26.89 -13.67
C LYS A 23 50.82 26.23 -14.26
N PRO A 24 50.24 25.21 -13.59
CA PRO A 24 49.09 24.45 -14.12
C PRO A 24 47.81 25.28 -14.23
N GLU A 25 47.64 26.32 -13.41
CA GLU A 25 46.44 27.18 -13.48
C GLU A 25 46.41 28.01 -14.76
N GLN A 26 47.56 28.55 -15.19
CA GLN A 26 47.68 29.33 -16.42
C GLN A 26 47.54 28.42 -17.66
N ALA A 27 48.05 27.18 -17.59
CA ALA A 27 47.82 26.17 -18.62
C ALA A 27 46.33 25.85 -18.80
N LEU A 28 45.58 25.74 -17.69
CA LEU A 28 44.14 25.48 -17.71
C LEU A 28 43.35 26.64 -18.32
N GLU A 29 43.67 27.89 -17.99
CA GLU A 29 43.02 29.08 -18.57
C GLU A 29 43.22 29.17 -20.08
N VAL A 30 44.43 28.89 -20.57
CA VAL A 30 44.76 28.88 -22.01
C VAL A 30 43.93 27.84 -22.77
N LEU A 31 43.74 26.65 -22.20
CA LEU A 31 42.92 25.60 -22.81
C LEU A 31 41.42 25.92 -22.73
N TYR A 32 40.96 26.53 -21.63
CA TYR A 32 39.58 26.97 -21.45
C TYR A 32 39.18 28.04 -22.49
N ASP A 33 40.04 29.02 -22.74
CA ASP A 33 39.80 30.09 -23.73
C ASP A 33 39.62 29.56 -25.15
N VAL A 34 40.33 28.47 -25.49
CA VAL A 34 40.24 27.83 -26.81
C VAL A 34 38.95 27.04 -26.98
N ILE A 35 38.52 26.31 -25.94
CA ILE A 35 37.25 25.57 -25.92
C ILE A 35 36.05 26.53 -25.96
N LYS A 36 36.18 27.72 -25.35
CA LYS A 36 35.14 28.76 -25.33
C LYS A 36 35.07 29.59 -26.62
N SER A 37 36.14 29.60 -27.42
CA SER A 37 36.23 30.43 -28.62
C SER A 37 35.19 30.07 -29.69
N LYS A 38 34.47 31.09 -30.19
CA LYS A 38 33.47 30.91 -31.25
C LYS A 38 34.05 30.48 -32.60
N ARG A 39 35.35 30.69 -32.84
CA ARG A 39 36.02 30.39 -34.13
C ARG A 39 36.31 28.89 -34.33
N HIS A 40 36.41 28.12 -33.25
CA HIS A 40 36.75 26.69 -33.29
C HIS A 40 35.56 25.81 -32.88
N ARG A 41 34.37 26.10 -33.44
CA ARG A 41 33.12 25.35 -33.16
C ARG A 41 32.95 24.08 -33.99
N THR A 42 33.73 23.92 -35.06
CA THR A 42 33.74 22.69 -35.87
C THR A 42 34.76 21.72 -35.30
N TRP A 43 34.35 20.47 -35.08
CA TRP A 43 35.23 19.46 -34.51
C TRP A 43 36.43 19.16 -35.43
N GLN A 44 37.61 19.09 -34.83
CA GLN A 44 38.87 18.67 -35.45
C GLN A 44 39.51 17.60 -34.56
N LYS A 45 40.33 16.72 -35.14
CA LYS A 45 41.03 15.65 -34.40
C LYS A 45 41.94 16.19 -33.27
N THR A 46 42.37 17.44 -33.37
CA THR A 46 43.19 18.15 -32.38
C THR A 46 42.41 18.55 -31.13
N HIS A 47 41.08 18.63 -31.16
CA HIS A 47 40.28 18.97 -29.99
C HIS A 47 40.22 17.84 -28.95
N GLU A 48 40.34 16.59 -29.38
CA GLU A 48 40.37 15.42 -28.49
C GLU A 48 41.58 15.46 -27.54
N PRO A 49 42.85 15.59 -28.00
CA PRO A 49 43.99 15.69 -27.09
C PRO A 49 44.00 16.98 -26.26
N ILE A 50 43.47 18.10 -26.79
CA ILE A 50 43.26 19.34 -26.02
C ILE A 50 42.31 19.08 -24.85
N MET A 51 41.22 18.35 -25.09
CA MET A 51 40.22 18.06 -24.06
C MET A 51 40.73 17.04 -23.03
N LEU A 52 41.51 16.04 -23.45
CA LEU A 52 42.15 15.09 -22.53
C LEU A 52 43.12 15.81 -21.57
N LYS A 53 43.99 16.69 -22.09
CA LYS A 53 44.90 17.49 -21.26
C LYS A 53 44.18 18.51 -20.38
N TYR A 54 43.11 19.13 -20.89
CA TYR A 54 42.27 20.03 -20.10
C TYR A 54 41.64 19.31 -18.90
N LEU A 55 41.11 18.11 -19.10
CA LEU A 55 40.47 17.32 -18.05
C LEU A 55 41.48 16.75 -17.05
N GLU A 56 42.67 16.35 -17.49
CA GLU A 56 43.78 15.95 -16.61
C GLU A 56 44.13 17.07 -15.61
N LEU A 57 44.33 18.30 -16.11
CA LEU A 57 44.58 19.47 -15.26
C LEU A 57 43.40 19.83 -14.35
N CYS A 58 42.16 19.67 -14.82
CA CYS A 58 40.98 19.92 -14.00
C CYS A 58 40.88 18.96 -12.81
N VAL A 59 41.28 17.69 -12.98
CA VAL A 59 41.30 16.71 -11.88
C VAL A 59 42.43 17.01 -10.90
N GLU A 60 43.63 17.35 -11.39
CA GLU A 60 44.76 17.70 -10.53
C GLU A 60 44.47 18.93 -9.65
N LEU A 61 43.87 19.97 -10.23
CA LEU A 61 43.51 21.19 -9.52
C LEU A 61 42.18 21.10 -8.76
N LYS A 62 41.48 19.96 -8.82
CA LYS A 62 40.15 19.73 -8.20
C LYS A 62 39.08 20.75 -8.62
N LYS A 63 39.19 21.35 -9.81
CA LYS A 63 38.24 22.37 -10.32
C LYS A 63 37.10 21.71 -11.11
N SER A 64 36.15 21.09 -10.39
CA SER A 64 35.02 20.35 -11.00
C SER A 64 34.07 21.22 -11.84
N HIS A 65 33.90 22.49 -11.49
CA HIS A 65 33.05 23.42 -12.24
C HIS A 65 33.59 23.69 -13.66
N LEU A 66 34.91 23.86 -13.80
CA LEU A 66 35.57 24.08 -15.09
C LEU A 66 35.53 22.82 -15.95
N ALA A 67 35.67 21.63 -15.35
CA ALA A 67 35.50 20.37 -16.08
C ALA A 67 34.09 20.24 -16.67
N LYS A 68 33.04 20.58 -15.89
CA LYS A 68 31.65 20.57 -16.35
C LYS A 68 31.41 21.54 -17.51
N GLU A 69 31.90 22.78 -17.38
CA GLU A 69 31.76 23.78 -18.45
C GLU A 69 32.50 23.37 -19.72
N GLY A 70 33.75 22.88 -19.59
CA GLY A 70 34.54 22.41 -20.72
C GLY A 70 33.89 21.22 -21.42
N LEU A 71 33.36 20.24 -20.69
CA LEU A 71 32.64 19.10 -21.25
C LEU A 71 31.35 19.50 -21.94
N TYR A 72 30.63 20.50 -21.40
CA TYR A 72 29.44 21.03 -22.04
C TYR A 72 29.76 21.71 -23.38
N GLN A 73 30.82 22.52 -23.43
CA GLN A 73 31.27 23.14 -24.68
C GLN A 73 31.80 22.09 -25.67
N TYR A 74 32.56 21.10 -25.20
CA TYR A 74 33.04 20.00 -26.04
C TYR A 74 31.91 19.14 -26.60
N LYS A 75 30.86 18.87 -25.81
CA LYS A 75 29.64 18.21 -26.27
C LYS A 75 29.00 18.97 -27.44
N ASN A 76 28.89 20.30 -27.33
CA ASN A 76 28.31 21.13 -28.38
C ASN A 76 29.14 21.10 -29.68
N ILE A 77 30.46 20.99 -29.58
CA ILE A 77 31.38 20.88 -30.72
C ILE A 77 31.30 19.48 -31.38
N CYS A 78 31.22 18.42 -30.59
CA CYS A 78 31.23 17.03 -31.06
C CYS A 78 29.87 16.52 -31.57
N GLN A 79 28.76 17.18 -31.22
CA GLN A 79 27.38 16.70 -31.44
C GLN A 79 27.07 16.33 -32.90
N LEU A 80 27.62 17.08 -33.86
CA LEU A 80 27.31 16.90 -35.28
C LEU A 80 28.31 15.99 -36.02
N VAL A 81 29.50 15.78 -35.48
CA VAL A 81 30.63 15.19 -36.23
C VAL A 81 31.09 13.86 -35.65
N ASN A 82 31.34 13.78 -34.34
CA ASN A 82 31.91 12.57 -33.74
C ASN A 82 31.54 12.42 -32.26
N VAL A 83 30.41 11.78 -32.00
CA VAL A 83 29.92 11.48 -30.64
C VAL A 83 30.81 10.45 -29.93
N LYS A 84 31.56 9.60 -30.67
CA LYS A 84 32.48 8.61 -30.06
C LYS A 84 33.66 9.28 -29.35
N SER A 85 34.18 10.37 -29.89
CA SER A 85 35.25 11.15 -29.24
C SER A 85 34.80 11.72 -27.89
N LEU A 86 33.51 12.08 -27.76
CA LEU A 86 32.94 12.52 -26.48
C LEU A 86 32.88 11.37 -25.45
N ASP A 87 32.49 10.17 -25.86
CA ASP A 87 32.47 8.98 -24.98
C ASP A 87 33.88 8.63 -24.49
N THR A 88 34.88 8.63 -25.38
CA THR A 88 36.30 8.39 -25.01
C THR A 88 36.80 9.39 -23.98
N VAL A 89 36.51 10.69 -24.17
CA VAL A 89 36.93 11.76 -23.26
C VAL A 89 36.23 11.68 -21.91
N ILE A 90 34.93 11.36 -21.88
CA ILE A 90 34.18 11.18 -20.62
C ILE A 90 34.69 9.97 -19.84
N ARG A 91 34.89 8.83 -20.51
CA ARG A 91 35.46 7.62 -19.88
C ARG A 91 36.85 7.88 -19.34
N PHE A 92 37.69 8.59 -20.10
CA PHE A 92 39.02 8.98 -19.65
C PHE A 92 38.97 9.84 -18.38
N TYR A 93 38.11 10.86 -18.34
CA TYR A 93 37.94 11.71 -17.16
C TYR A 93 37.43 10.93 -15.93
N LEU A 94 36.44 10.05 -16.11
CA LEU A 94 35.92 9.21 -15.03
C LEU A 94 36.98 8.22 -14.52
N ASN A 95 37.75 7.60 -15.42
CA ASN A 95 38.83 6.69 -15.04
C ASN A 95 39.95 7.43 -14.29
N LEU A 96 40.37 8.60 -14.76
CA LEU A 96 41.43 9.39 -14.14
C LEU A 96 40.99 9.93 -12.76
N ALA A 97 39.73 10.36 -12.64
CA ALA A 97 39.15 10.72 -11.35
C ALA A 97 39.06 9.51 -10.41
N SER A 98 38.59 8.34 -10.89
CA SER A 98 38.52 7.10 -10.11
C SER A 98 39.91 6.69 -9.62
N GLN A 99 40.90 6.66 -10.51
CA GLN A 99 42.29 6.31 -10.18
C GLN A 99 42.89 7.25 -9.14
N LYS A 100 42.65 8.57 -9.24
CA LYS A 100 43.10 9.53 -8.22
C LYS A 100 42.37 9.34 -6.88
N THR A 101 41.08 9.02 -6.89
CA THR A 101 40.33 8.71 -5.67
C THR A 101 40.71 7.38 -5.05
N GLU A 102 41.02 6.37 -5.86
CA GLU A 102 41.52 5.07 -5.43
C GLU A 102 42.93 5.20 -4.85
N ALA A 103 43.85 5.91 -5.51
CA ALA A 103 45.18 6.18 -4.96
C ALA A 103 45.12 6.97 -3.64
N ALA A 104 44.22 7.96 -3.54
CA ALA A 104 44.00 8.68 -2.28
C ALA A 104 43.35 7.79 -1.20
N ARG A 105 42.44 6.89 -1.62
CA ARG A 105 41.81 5.90 -0.74
C ARG A 105 42.84 4.88 -0.26
N GLU A 106 43.69 4.33 -1.12
CA GLU A 106 44.77 3.40 -0.77
C GLU A 106 45.78 4.05 0.19
N GLN A 107 46.18 5.30 -0.07
CA GLN A 107 47.02 6.07 0.86
C GLN A 107 46.34 6.27 2.22
N SER A 108 45.02 6.44 2.24
CA SER A 108 44.24 6.51 3.48
C SER A 108 43.97 5.14 4.12
N HIS A 109 43.89 4.07 3.33
CA HIS A 109 43.54 2.72 3.75
C HIS A 109 44.77 1.99 4.31
N GLN A 110 45.96 2.23 3.73
CA GLN A 110 47.25 1.85 4.29
C GLN A 110 47.48 2.43 5.70
N SER A 111 46.78 3.51 6.06
CA SER A 111 46.84 4.09 7.40
C SER A 111 45.88 3.43 8.40
N CYS A 112 44.97 2.52 8.00
CA CYS A 112 43.87 2.11 8.87
C CYS A 112 43.67 0.61 9.13
N LEU A 113 43.94 -0.34 8.22
CA LEU A 113 43.52 -1.73 8.50
C LEU A 113 44.45 -2.77 7.84
N ASP A 114 45.30 -3.40 8.67
CA ASP A 114 45.41 -4.86 8.67
C ASP A 114 44.18 -5.37 9.44
N ILE A 115 43.23 -6.03 8.78
CA ILE A 115 42.37 -7.11 9.29
C ILE A 115 41.57 -7.69 8.12
N ASP A 116 41.59 -9.02 8.07
CA ASP A 116 41.15 -9.95 7.04
C ASP A 116 39.71 -9.79 6.52
N ASP A 117 39.55 -9.95 5.20
CA ASP A 117 38.33 -10.47 4.59
C ASP A 117 38.72 -11.53 3.55
N LEU A 118 38.55 -12.80 3.91
CA LEU A 118 38.61 -13.93 2.98
C LEU A 118 37.19 -14.40 2.72
N ASP A 119 36.70 -14.10 1.51
CA ASP A 119 35.44 -14.60 0.96
C ASP A 119 35.46 -16.15 0.92
N VAL A 120 34.83 -16.79 1.91
CA VAL A 120 34.68 -18.25 1.96
C VAL A 120 33.40 -18.68 1.23
N ILE A 121 33.60 -19.54 0.24
CA ILE A 121 32.60 -20.16 -0.64
C ILE A 121 31.45 -20.78 0.18
N GLN A 122 30.21 -20.40 -0.12
CA GLN A 122 28.99 -20.88 0.54
C GLN A 122 28.73 -22.36 0.21
N SER A 123 28.89 -23.24 1.20
CA SER A 123 28.43 -24.63 1.11
C SER A 123 26.90 -24.71 1.33
N PRO A 124 26.20 -25.69 0.72
CA PRO A 124 24.74 -25.85 0.89
C PRO A 124 24.32 -26.05 2.35
N GLU A 125 25.17 -26.68 3.17
CA GLU A 125 24.96 -26.87 4.61
C GLU A 125 24.99 -25.54 5.37
N ARG A 126 25.91 -24.62 5.03
CA ARG A 126 25.94 -23.28 5.64
C ARG A 126 24.68 -22.48 5.32
N ILE A 127 24.18 -22.59 4.10
CA ILE A 127 22.93 -21.93 3.69
C ILE A 127 21.75 -22.51 4.47
N ALA A 128 21.67 -23.84 4.61
CA ALA A 128 20.62 -24.50 5.39
C ALA A 128 20.65 -24.09 6.87
N ASN A 129 21.84 -24.06 7.49
CA ASN A 129 22.05 -23.60 8.86
C ASN A 129 21.62 -22.14 9.05
N ARG A 130 21.99 -21.26 8.10
CA ARG A 130 21.59 -19.84 8.12
C ARG A 130 20.09 -19.68 8.00
N VAL A 131 19.45 -20.41 7.10
CA VAL A 131 18.00 -20.36 6.90
C VAL A 131 17.27 -20.82 8.17
N LEU A 132 17.70 -21.92 8.80
CA LEU A 132 17.12 -22.36 10.06
C LEU A 132 17.32 -21.34 11.18
N CYS A 133 18.53 -20.82 11.37
CA CYS A 133 18.78 -19.83 12.41
C CYS A 133 17.97 -18.56 12.16
N SER A 134 17.88 -18.09 10.91
CA SER A 134 17.11 -16.90 10.55
C SER A 134 15.61 -17.06 10.81
N THR A 135 15.05 -18.24 10.57
CA THR A 135 13.63 -18.53 10.78
C THR A 135 13.30 -18.73 12.27
N LEU A 136 14.20 -19.39 13.02
CA LEU A 136 14.03 -19.57 14.46
C LEU A 136 14.22 -18.27 15.26
N SER A 137 15.07 -17.36 14.76
CA SER A 137 15.34 -16.04 15.37
C SER A 137 14.21 -15.02 15.19
N ILE A 138 13.19 -15.31 14.37
CA ILE A 138 12.03 -14.42 14.20
C ILE A 138 11.30 -14.31 15.53
N PRO A 139 11.19 -13.12 16.15
CA PRO A 139 10.66 -12.99 17.51
C PRO A 139 9.21 -13.44 17.64
N ILE A 140 8.93 -14.11 18.75
CA ILE A 140 7.58 -14.44 19.24
C ILE A 140 7.41 -13.59 20.49
N PRO A 141 6.46 -12.64 20.56
CA PRO A 141 5.48 -12.16 19.58
C PRO A 141 6.04 -11.20 18.52
N PRO A 142 5.31 -10.93 17.43
CA PRO A 142 5.71 -9.88 16.50
C PRO A 142 5.79 -8.55 17.24
N THR A 143 6.93 -7.86 17.14
CA THR A 143 7.10 -6.53 17.72
C THR A 143 6.03 -5.60 17.16
N ARG A 144 5.01 -5.32 17.97
CA ARG A 144 4.07 -4.24 17.72
C ARG A 144 4.66 -3.03 18.42
N TYR A 145 5.16 -2.07 17.65
CA TYR A 145 5.50 -0.79 18.25
C TYR A 145 4.16 -0.18 18.68
N LEU A 146 3.99 0.03 19.99
CA LEU A 146 2.84 0.75 20.54
C LEU A 146 2.63 2.08 19.80
N ILE A 147 3.73 2.66 19.32
CA ILE A 147 3.80 3.82 18.45
C ILE A 147 2.97 3.63 17.16
N ASP A 148 3.07 2.49 16.47
CA ASP A 148 2.33 2.23 15.23
C ASP A 148 0.82 2.08 15.46
N GLN A 149 0.43 1.47 16.59
CA GLN A 149 -0.98 1.38 16.99
C GLN A 149 -1.56 2.77 17.32
N LEU A 150 -0.73 3.68 17.86
CA LEU A 150 -1.10 5.07 18.12
C LEU A 150 -1.10 5.93 16.84
N LEU A 151 -0.33 5.54 15.82
CA LEU A 151 -0.19 6.26 14.54
C LEU A 151 -1.17 5.80 13.45
N GLU A 152 -2.09 4.87 13.76
CA GLU A 152 -3.08 4.29 12.82
C GLU A 152 -2.46 3.87 11.47
N SER A 153 -1.20 3.46 11.47
CA SER A 153 -0.47 3.11 10.26
C SER A 153 -0.81 1.68 9.83
N ASN A 154 -1.25 1.50 8.57
CA ASN A 154 -1.52 0.17 8.00
C ASN A 154 -0.23 -0.61 7.71
N ASP A 155 0.48 -1.07 8.74
CA ASP A 155 1.71 -1.86 8.55
C ASP A 155 1.48 -3.19 7.84
N ALA A 156 0.26 -3.72 7.94
CA ALA A 156 -0.14 -4.87 7.14
C ALA A 156 -0.01 -4.60 5.63
N GLU A 157 -0.30 -3.39 5.16
CA GLU A 157 -0.09 -3.01 3.76
C GLU A 157 1.39 -2.83 3.43
N LYS A 158 2.18 -2.22 4.32
CA LYS A 158 3.64 -2.10 4.12
C LYS A 158 4.27 -3.49 3.97
N ARG A 159 3.91 -4.43 4.86
CA ARG A 159 4.36 -5.84 4.81
C ARG A 159 3.87 -6.56 3.54
N ARG A 160 2.64 -6.31 3.09
CA ARG A 160 2.14 -6.84 1.80
C ARG A 160 2.88 -6.28 0.59
N ARG A 161 3.17 -4.97 0.56
CA ARG A 161 3.95 -4.34 -0.52
C ARG A 161 5.37 -4.90 -0.57
N LEU A 162 6.01 -5.06 0.59
CA LEU A 162 7.33 -5.71 0.67
C LEU A 162 7.28 -7.17 0.19
N ALA A 163 6.27 -7.94 0.59
CA ALA A 163 6.09 -9.31 0.11
C ALA A 163 5.88 -9.36 -1.42
N SER A 164 5.16 -8.37 -1.98
CA SER A 164 4.98 -8.24 -3.43
C SER A 164 6.29 -7.92 -4.16
N LEU A 165 7.18 -7.10 -3.57
CA LEU A 165 8.51 -6.81 -4.14
C LEU A 165 9.41 -8.05 -4.15
N LEU A 166 9.29 -8.90 -3.13
CA LEU A 166 9.98 -10.20 -3.04
C LEU A 166 9.42 -11.27 -4.00
N SER A 167 8.47 -10.89 -4.88
CA SER A 167 7.79 -11.81 -5.80
C SER A 167 7.07 -12.97 -5.10
N LEU A 168 6.77 -12.84 -3.80
CA LEU A 168 5.94 -13.77 -3.03
C LEU A 168 4.44 -13.56 -3.30
N ALA A 169 4.09 -12.96 -4.44
CA ALA A 169 2.76 -12.53 -4.83
C ALA A 169 1.73 -13.67 -4.94
N SER A 170 2.17 -14.93 -4.93
CA SER A 170 1.29 -16.10 -4.84
C SER A 170 0.70 -16.31 -3.45
N VAL A 171 1.28 -15.69 -2.40
CA VAL A 171 0.78 -15.78 -1.02
C VAL A 171 0.04 -14.47 -0.68
N PRO A 172 -1.30 -14.48 -0.59
CA PRO A 172 -2.09 -13.28 -0.30
C PRO A 172 -1.91 -12.75 1.13
N THR A 173 -1.32 -13.55 2.02
CA THR A 173 -1.00 -13.17 3.40
C THR A 173 0.51 -12.99 3.57
N PRO A 174 0.96 -11.97 4.35
CA PRO A 174 2.38 -11.82 4.65
C PRO A 174 2.93 -13.09 5.32
N PRO A 175 4.18 -13.49 5.03
CA PRO A 175 4.76 -14.70 5.60
C PRO A 175 4.83 -14.58 7.12
N THR A 176 4.28 -15.56 7.81
CA THR A 176 4.37 -15.70 9.27
C THR A 176 5.43 -16.73 9.63
N ARG A 177 5.98 -16.64 10.86
CA ARG A 177 6.96 -17.60 11.37
C ARG A 177 6.45 -19.04 11.25
N ALA A 178 5.22 -19.31 11.68
CA ALA A 178 4.60 -20.63 11.56
C ALA A 178 4.50 -21.13 10.10
N SER A 179 4.24 -20.24 9.13
CA SER A 179 4.25 -20.60 7.71
C SER A 179 5.66 -20.98 7.25
N LEU A 180 6.67 -20.17 7.62
CA LEU A 180 8.05 -20.42 7.25
C LEU A 180 8.56 -21.74 7.85
N VAL A 181 8.22 -22.04 9.11
CA VAL A 181 8.55 -23.32 9.74
C VAL A 181 7.90 -24.50 9.00
N LYS A 182 6.64 -24.37 8.58
CA LYS A 182 5.97 -25.39 7.75
C LYS A 182 6.65 -25.56 6.39
N ASP A 183 7.12 -24.48 5.78
CA ASP A 183 7.82 -24.53 4.50
C ASP A 183 9.21 -25.20 4.63
N LEU A 184 9.93 -25.00 5.74
CA LEU A 184 11.19 -25.72 6.01
C LEU A 184 11.00 -27.24 6.05
N ILE A 185 9.92 -27.68 6.71
CA ILE A 185 9.55 -29.09 6.79
C ILE A 185 9.19 -29.61 5.40
N LYS A 186 8.36 -28.87 4.66
CA LYS A 186 7.92 -29.24 3.31
C LYS A 186 9.08 -29.37 2.32
N SER A 187 10.09 -28.50 2.45
CA SER A 187 11.28 -28.49 1.60
C SER A 187 12.41 -29.41 2.08
N ASN A 188 12.19 -30.18 3.17
CA ASN A 188 13.17 -31.12 3.75
C ASN A 188 14.55 -30.50 4.08
N VAL A 189 14.58 -29.20 4.43
CA VAL A 189 15.85 -28.49 4.74
C VAL A 189 16.55 -29.14 5.95
N LEU A 190 15.79 -29.77 6.86
CA LEU A 190 16.27 -30.49 8.04
C LEU A 190 17.26 -31.64 7.77
N GLN A 191 17.40 -32.09 6.51
CA GLN A 191 18.39 -33.12 6.13
C GLN A 191 19.79 -32.55 5.91
N HIS A 192 19.91 -31.27 5.58
CA HIS A 192 21.17 -30.61 5.23
C HIS A 192 21.76 -29.76 6.37
N ILE A 193 21.16 -29.86 7.56
CA ILE A 193 21.50 -29.05 8.73
C ILE A 193 22.42 -29.86 9.65
N SER A 194 23.34 -29.17 10.32
CA SER A 194 24.22 -29.81 11.30
C SER A 194 23.41 -30.41 12.46
N PRO A 195 23.83 -31.54 13.04
CA PRO A 195 23.07 -32.24 14.08
C PRO A 195 22.77 -31.36 15.31
N GLU A 196 23.69 -30.45 15.68
CA GLU A 196 23.54 -29.53 16.81
C GLU A 196 22.38 -28.53 16.59
N LEU A 197 22.17 -28.11 15.35
CA LEU A 197 21.10 -27.21 14.96
C LEU A 197 19.76 -27.93 14.74
N LYS A 198 19.81 -29.22 14.39
CA LYS A 198 18.62 -30.08 14.37
C LYS A 198 18.06 -30.30 15.78
N ASP A 199 18.93 -30.46 16.78
CA ASP A 199 18.54 -30.56 18.18
C ASP A 199 17.96 -29.25 18.72
N LEU A 200 18.46 -28.10 18.25
CA LEU A 200 17.86 -26.78 18.51
C LEU A 200 16.42 -26.70 17.99
N TYR A 201 16.18 -27.12 16.75
CA TYR A 201 14.83 -27.14 16.17
C TYR A 201 13.89 -28.06 16.97
N ASN A 202 14.33 -29.28 17.27
CA ASN A 202 13.53 -30.24 18.05
C ASN A 202 13.19 -29.70 19.43
N SER A 203 14.15 -29.08 20.12
CA SER A 203 13.96 -28.55 21.47
C SER A 203 13.04 -27.32 21.53
N LEU A 204 12.99 -26.51 20.47
CA LEU A 204 12.17 -25.29 20.42
C LEU A 204 10.76 -25.52 19.88
N GLU A 205 10.58 -26.41 18.90
CA GLU A 205 9.30 -26.57 18.18
C GLU A 205 8.58 -27.89 18.45
N VAL A 206 9.30 -28.96 18.83
CA VAL A 206 8.73 -30.33 18.90
C VAL A 206 8.60 -30.82 20.33
N GLU A 207 9.67 -30.72 21.12
CA GLU A 207 9.71 -31.24 22.49
C GLU A 207 9.15 -30.25 23.52
N PHE A 208 8.23 -30.74 24.35
CA PHE A 208 7.76 -30.01 25.53
C PHE A 208 8.58 -30.42 26.75
N SER A 209 9.57 -29.61 27.14
CA SER A 209 10.47 -29.93 28.27
C SER A 209 11.06 -28.68 28.93
N PRO A 210 10.26 -27.91 29.71
CA PRO A 210 10.68 -26.61 30.22
C PRO A 210 11.93 -26.68 31.13
N LEU A 211 12.04 -27.70 31.97
CA LEU A 211 13.16 -27.83 32.92
C LEU A 211 14.49 -28.21 32.25
N LYS A 212 14.46 -28.89 31.10
CA LYS A 212 15.65 -29.39 30.39
C LYS A 212 16.02 -28.54 29.17
N LEU A 213 15.18 -27.57 28.80
CA LEU A 213 15.37 -26.75 27.61
C LEU A 213 16.64 -25.90 27.72
N SER A 214 16.90 -25.28 28.86
CA SER A 214 18.09 -24.44 29.05
C SER A 214 19.39 -25.25 29.03
N THR A 215 19.39 -26.45 29.63
CA THR A 215 20.58 -27.31 29.67
C THR A 215 20.91 -27.90 28.30
N LYS A 216 19.90 -28.28 27.51
CA LYS A 216 20.10 -28.76 26.14
C LYS A 216 20.59 -27.67 25.18
N LEU A 217 20.15 -26.42 25.38
CA LEU A 217 20.42 -25.34 24.43
C LEU A 217 21.69 -24.53 24.72
N THR A 218 22.21 -24.57 25.96
CA THR A 218 23.47 -23.88 26.31
C THR A 218 24.67 -24.33 25.44
N PRO A 219 24.88 -25.64 25.18
CA PRO A 219 25.92 -26.09 24.24
C PRO A 219 25.70 -25.61 22.80
N CYS A 220 24.46 -25.60 22.32
CA CYS A 220 24.12 -25.10 20.98
C CYS A 220 24.41 -23.60 20.83
N LEU A 221 24.14 -22.80 21.87
CA LEU A 221 24.46 -21.37 21.86
C LEU A 221 25.98 -21.12 21.80
N LYS A 222 26.77 -21.86 22.58
CA LYS A 222 28.24 -21.78 22.52
C LYS A 222 28.80 -22.15 21.14
N PHE A 223 28.20 -23.15 20.48
CA PHE A 223 28.57 -23.52 19.12
C PHE A 223 28.23 -22.40 18.10
N LEU A 224 27.13 -21.68 18.31
CA LEU A 224 26.74 -20.55 17.46
C LEU A 224 27.64 -19.33 17.66
N GLU A 225 28.07 -19.05 18.89
CA GLU A 225 29.04 -17.98 19.21
C GLU A 225 30.40 -18.22 18.54
N GLN A 226 30.82 -19.48 18.41
CA GLN A 226 32.07 -19.86 17.72
C GLN A 226 31.98 -19.73 16.19
N SER A 227 30.76 -19.67 15.64
CA SER A 227 30.52 -19.60 14.20
C SER A 227 30.36 -18.14 13.77
N ASN A 228 31.37 -17.58 13.10
CA ASN A 228 31.40 -16.16 12.69
C ASN A 228 30.15 -15.71 11.88
N ASP A 229 29.60 -16.62 11.06
CA ASP A 229 28.42 -16.35 10.21
C ASP A 229 27.07 -16.41 10.95
N LEU A 230 27.02 -16.95 12.17
CA LEU A 230 25.78 -17.22 12.91
C LEU A 230 25.69 -16.45 14.24
N CYS A 231 26.76 -15.75 14.62
CA CYS A 231 26.87 -15.00 15.85
C CYS A 231 25.78 -13.92 15.99
N HIS A 232 25.39 -13.26 14.90
CA HIS A 232 24.34 -12.22 14.93
C HIS A 232 22.94 -12.72 15.25
N TYR A 233 22.70 -14.04 15.20
CA TYR A 233 21.41 -14.63 15.59
C TYR A 233 21.32 -14.96 17.08
N VAL A 234 22.44 -14.98 17.82
CA VAL A 234 22.51 -15.47 19.20
C VAL A 234 21.59 -14.66 20.11
N ASP A 235 21.64 -13.33 20.07
CA ASP A 235 20.82 -12.47 20.93
C ASP A 235 19.31 -12.71 20.71
N SER A 236 18.89 -12.77 19.44
CA SER A 236 17.49 -13.02 19.09
C SER A 236 17.04 -14.43 19.48
N LEU A 237 17.91 -15.43 19.36
CA LEU A 237 17.63 -16.80 19.79
C LEU A 237 17.54 -16.92 21.31
N GLN A 238 18.37 -16.19 22.07
CA GLN A 238 18.29 -16.16 23.53
C GLN A 238 16.96 -15.56 24.00
N GLU A 239 16.54 -14.41 23.45
CA GLU A 239 15.23 -13.82 23.76
C GLU A 239 14.08 -14.76 23.41
N MET A 240 14.16 -15.41 22.24
CA MET A 240 13.20 -16.42 21.81
C MET A 240 13.13 -17.60 22.78
N MET A 241 14.28 -18.14 23.18
CA MET A 241 14.38 -19.26 24.11
C MET A 241 13.71 -18.92 25.44
N VAL A 242 13.91 -17.70 25.94
CA VAL A 242 13.26 -17.23 27.17
C VAL A 242 11.75 -17.16 27.01
N VAL A 243 11.24 -16.55 25.93
CA VAL A 243 9.79 -16.49 25.69
C VAL A 243 9.19 -17.88 25.54
N ARG A 244 9.86 -18.80 24.83
CA ARG A 244 9.43 -20.20 24.69
C ARG A 244 9.39 -20.92 26.02
N LEU A 245 10.42 -20.77 26.84
CA LEU A 245 10.46 -21.35 28.17
C LEU A 245 9.32 -20.82 29.04
N ILE A 246 9.10 -19.50 29.06
CA ILE A 246 8.02 -18.88 29.84
C ILE A 246 6.66 -19.40 29.36
N LYS A 247 6.43 -19.53 28.04
CA LYS A 247 5.19 -20.13 27.50
C LYS A 247 4.98 -21.57 27.99
N GLN A 248 6.03 -22.40 28.00
CA GLN A 248 5.94 -23.78 28.49
C GLN A 248 5.71 -23.84 30.02
N VAL A 249 6.40 -23.00 30.79
CA VAL A 249 6.26 -22.92 32.25
C VAL A 249 4.86 -22.43 32.63
N ALA A 250 4.33 -21.44 31.92
CA ALA A 250 2.98 -20.90 32.15
C ALA A 250 1.90 -21.98 32.02
N GLN A 251 2.03 -22.89 31.05
CA GLN A 251 1.07 -23.99 30.87
C GLN A 251 1.01 -24.96 32.05
N ILE A 252 2.10 -25.11 32.83
CA ILE A 252 2.20 -26.12 33.90
C ILE A 252 2.02 -25.49 35.29
N TYR A 253 2.63 -24.33 35.52
CA TYR A 253 2.72 -23.71 36.83
C TYR A 253 1.75 -22.54 36.95
N GLN A 254 0.99 -22.50 38.04
CA GLN A 254 0.15 -21.35 38.38
C GLN A 254 0.94 -20.21 39.04
N SER A 255 1.93 -20.53 39.87
CA SER A 255 2.84 -19.54 40.46
C SER A 255 4.25 -20.14 40.59
N ILE A 256 5.27 -19.33 40.35
CA ILE A 256 6.68 -19.70 40.49
C ILE A 256 7.47 -18.58 41.15
N GLN A 257 8.45 -18.91 41.98
CA GLN A 257 9.39 -17.93 42.53
C GLN A 257 10.32 -17.41 41.43
N PHE A 258 10.63 -16.13 41.46
CA PHE A 258 11.49 -15.47 40.48
C PHE A 258 12.93 -15.99 40.54
N GLU A 259 13.43 -16.31 41.75
CA GLU A 259 14.75 -16.94 41.93
C GLU A 259 14.83 -18.30 41.21
N ARG A 260 13.77 -19.10 41.28
CA ARG A 260 13.71 -20.38 40.56
C ARG A 260 13.70 -20.18 39.05
N LEU A 261 13.04 -19.14 38.56
CA LEU A 261 13.06 -18.78 37.14
C LEU A 261 14.47 -18.39 36.68
N ARG A 262 15.23 -17.69 37.53
CA ARG A 262 16.64 -17.32 37.29
C ARG A 262 17.55 -18.54 37.22
N GLU A 263 17.34 -19.55 38.06
CA GLU A 263 18.07 -20.82 37.98
C GLU A 263 17.80 -21.57 36.67
N LEU A 264 16.57 -21.47 36.14
CA LEU A 264 16.19 -22.10 34.88
C LEU A 264 16.82 -21.40 33.67
N VAL A 265 17.11 -20.11 33.75
CA VAL A 265 17.68 -19.29 32.67
C VAL A 265 19.03 -18.71 33.11
N PRO A 266 20.13 -19.49 33.06
CA PRO A 266 21.43 -19.04 33.54
C PRO A 266 22.14 -18.03 32.62
N PHE A 267 21.70 -17.91 31.36
CA PHE A 267 22.36 -17.11 30.33
C PHE A 267 21.84 -15.67 30.20
N VAL A 268 20.78 -15.29 30.93
CA VAL A 268 20.17 -13.95 30.88
C VAL A 268 20.24 -13.28 32.25
N SER A 269 20.45 -11.96 32.27
CA SER A 269 20.42 -11.20 33.52
C SER A 269 19.01 -11.14 34.13
N ALA A 270 18.92 -10.94 35.44
CA ALA A 270 17.62 -10.83 36.12
C ALA A 270 16.74 -9.70 35.55
N PHE A 271 17.34 -8.56 35.21
CA PHE A 271 16.63 -7.41 34.66
C PHE A 271 16.15 -7.65 33.23
N GLU A 272 16.95 -8.31 32.40
CA GLU A 272 16.53 -8.67 31.03
C GLU A 272 15.43 -9.72 31.05
N LEU A 273 15.51 -10.71 31.95
CA LEU A 273 14.46 -11.70 32.14
C LEU A 273 13.14 -11.03 32.54
N GLU A 274 13.18 -10.10 33.49
CA GLU A 274 12.01 -9.31 33.88
C GLU A 274 11.48 -8.45 32.72
N ARG A 275 12.36 -7.80 31.96
CA ARG A 275 12.00 -7.01 30.78
C ARG A 275 11.28 -7.85 29.72
N ILE A 276 11.77 -9.05 29.44
CA ILE A 276 11.16 -9.96 28.46
C ILE A 276 9.78 -10.44 28.96
N ILE A 277 9.66 -10.78 30.25
CA ILE A 277 8.36 -11.16 30.85
C ILE A 277 7.38 -9.99 30.76
N ALA A 278 7.81 -8.78 31.09
CA ALA A 278 6.96 -7.58 31.02
C ALA A 278 6.53 -7.27 29.59
N GLN A 279 7.42 -7.46 28.60
CA GLN A 279 7.09 -7.29 27.18
C GLN A 279 6.08 -8.33 26.70
N ALA A 280 6.22 -9.60 27.12
CA ALA A 280 5.27 -10.66 26.82
C ALA A 280 3.87 -10.40 27.44
N ALA A 281 3.84 -9.87 28.68
CA ALA A 281 2.61 -9.46 29.33
C ALA A 281 1.95 -8.25 28.63
N LYS A 282 2.76 -7.25 28.22
CA LYS A 282 2.29 -6.04 27.54
C LYS A 282 1.67 -6.32 26.17
N ASN A 283 2.22 -7.28 25.43
CA ASN A 283 1.70 -7.68 24.12
C ASN A 283 0.43 -8.55 24.21
N ILE A 284 -0.01 -8.90 25.43
CA ILE A 284 -1.23 -9.66 25.72
C ILE A 284 -1.17 -11.10 25.14
N ASP A 285 0.02 -11.68 25.09
CA ASP A 285 0.21 -13.08 24.68
C ASP A 285 0.12 -14.05 25.86
N LEU A 286 0.42 -13.58 27.07
CA LEU A 286 0.40 -14.37 28.30
C LEU A 286 -0.13 -13.53 29.46
N PRO A 287 -1.15 -13.99 30.20
CA PRO A 287 -1.61 -13.33 31.41
C PRO A 287 -0.64 -13.62 32.57
N ILE A 288 0.33 -12.73 32.78
CA ILE A 288 1.35 -12.83 33.82
C ILE A 288 1.19 -11.68 34.83
N ARG A 289 1.26 -11.99 36.12
CA ARG A 289 1.44 -11.01 37.20
C ARG A 289 2.79 -11.18 37.87
N LEU A 290 3.49 -10.07 38.07
CA LEU A 290 4.77 -9.99 38.76
C LEU A 290 4.57 -9.33 40.13
N ASP A 291 4.78 -10.09 41.20
CA ASP A 291 4.73 -9.60 42.57
C ASP A 291 6.15 -9.46 43.12
N HIS A 292 6.68 -8.23 43.15
CA HIS A 292 8.03 -7.96 43.66
C HIS A 292 8.18 -8.18 45.17
N ARG A 293 7.09 -8.02 45.93
CA ARG A 293 7.11 -8.20 47.39
C ARG A 293 7.35 -9.65 47.80
N SER A 294 6.73 -10.59 47.10
CA SER A 294 6.90 -12.04 47.31
C SER A 294 7.91 -12.65 46.34
N GLN A 295 8.49 -11.85 45.43
CA GLN A 295 9.35 -12.30 44.34
C GLN A 295 8.75 -13.49 43.59
N SER A 296 7.46 -13.41 43.25
CA SER A 296 6.73 -14.49 42.59
C SER A 296 6.09 -14.02 41.28
N VAL A 297 6.08 -14.93 40.31
CA VAL A 297 5.42 -14.78 39.02
C VAL A 297 4.18 -15.66 39.03
N SER A 298 3.01 -15.06 38.86
CA SER A 298 1.72 -15.77 38.83
C SER A 298 1.18 -15.79 37.40
N PHE A 299 0.82 -16.98 36.92
CA PHE A 299 0.30 -17.22 35.58
C PHE A 299 -1.20 -17.48 35.63
N GLY A 300 -1.98 -16.79 34.78
CA GLY A 300 -3.39 -17.10 34.55
C GLY A 300 -4.34 -16.88 35.74
N THR A 301 -3.95 -16.05 36.72
CA THR A 301 -4.82 -15.71 37.86
C THR A 301 -6.03 -14.86 37.44
N ASP A 302 -5.86 -14.03 36.41
CA ASP A 302 -6.92 -13.17 35.88
C ASP A 302 -7.74 -13.91 34.81
N LEU A 303 -8.96 -14.32 35.15
CA LEU A 303 -9.87 -15.05 34.26
C LEU A 303 -10.55 -14.17 33.19
N ASN A 304 -10.42 -12.85 33.29
CA ASN A 304 -11.09 -11.88 32.42
C ASN A 304 -10.24 -11.44 31.21
N VAL A 305 -8.99 -11.91 31.11
CA VAL A 305 -8.08 -11.51 30.03
C VAL A 305 -8.32 -12.40 28.81
N CYS A 306 -8.66 -11.76 27.68
CA CYS A 306 -8.71 -12.42 26.39
C CYS A 306 -7.34 -12.33 25.72
N LEU A 307 -6.78 -13.46 25.29
CA LEU A 307 -5.68 -13.46 24.35
C LEU A 307 -6.15 -12.87 23.01
N GLN A 308 -5.30 -12.06 22.39
CA GLN A 308 -5.65 -11.35 21.16
C GLN A 308 -5.55 -12.26 19.93
N GLU A 309 -4.66 -13.25 19.93
CA GLU A 309 -4.47 -14.22 18.84
C GLU A 309 -4.28 -15.63 19.42
N ASP A 310 -5.26 -16.51 19.18
CA ASP A 310 -5.21 -17.93 19.55
C ASP A 310 -4.38 -18.73 18.52
N VAL A 311 -3.11 -18.35 18.31
CA VAL A 311 -2.20 -19.11 17.45
C VAL A 311 -1.35 -20.03 18.32
N GLU A 312 -1.70 -21.31 18.32
CA GLU A 312 -0.89 -22.38 18.93
C GLU A 312 0.44 -22.51 18.16
N GLU A 313 1.47 -21.78 18.59
CA GLU A 313 2.82 -21.92 18.06
C GLU A 313 3.69 -22.76 18.98
N GLY A 314 4.30 -23.82 18.45
CA GLY A 314 5.24 -24.70 19.16
C GLY A 314 4.56 -25.84 19.93
N PRO A 315 5.27 -26.49 20.87
CA PRO A 315 4.74 -27.62 21.60
C PRO A 315 3.66 -27.15 22.59
N PHE A 316 2.44 -27.65 22.41
CA PHE A 316 1.26 -27.27 23.17
C PHE A 316 0.77 -28.45 24.01
N LEU A 317 0.65 -28.25 25.32
CA LEU A 317 0.17 -29.28 26.25
C LEU A 317 -1.27 -29.02 26.68
N GLN A 318 -1.54 -27.83 27.25
CA GLN A 318 -2.86 -27.47 27.76
C GLN A 318 -3.10 -25.96 27.72
N HIS A 319 -4.37 -25.58 27.56
CA HIS A 319 -4.81 -24.19 27.66
C HIS A 319 -4.72 -23.67 29.09
N MET A 320 -4.48 -22.37 29.24
CA MET A 320 -4.53 -21.70 30.53
C MET A 320 -5.96 -21.70 31.11
N PRO A 321 -6.15 -21.59 32.45
CA PRO A 321 -7.47 -21.64 33.07
C PRO A 321 -8.49 -20.64 32.49
N GLY A 322 -8.07 -19.43 32.11
CA GLY A 322 -8.93 -18.42 31.47
C GLY A 322 -9.45 -18.87 30.10
N GLU A 323 -8.60 -19.49 29.28
CA GLU A 323 -8.98 -20.06 27.98
C GLU A 323 -9.87 -21.30 28.14
N GLN A 324 -9.57 -22.15 29.12
CA GLN A 324 -10.39 -23.33 29.42
C GLN A 324 -11.83 -22.94 29.75
N LEU A 325 -12.02 -21.88 30.54
CA LEU A 325 -13.35 -21.33 30.85
C LEU A 325 -14.06 -20.84 29.58
N ARG A 326 -13.34 -20.12 28.71
CA ARG A 326 -13.89 -19.56 27.47
C ARG A 326 -14.31 -20.65 26.48
N ASN A 327 -13.47 -21.68 26.32
CA ASN A 327 -13.71 -22.78 25.40
C ASN A 327 -14.56 -23.91 26.02
N GLN A 328 -14.98 -23.78 27.28
CA GLN A 328 -15.70 -24.83 28.02
C GLN A 328 -16.95 -25.32 27.28
N LEU A 329 -17.77 -24.41 26.75
CA LEU A 329 -18.97 -24.77 26.00
C LEU A 329 -18.64 -25.51 24.70
N GLN A 330 -17.53 -25.16 24.03
CA GLN A 330 -17.08 -25.84 22.82
C GLN A 330 -16.55 -27.24 23.14
N HIS A 331 -15.78 -27.40 24.22
CA HIS A 331 -15.32 -28.71 24.70
C HIS A 331 -16.50 -29.58 25.12
N MET A 332 -17.46 -29.03 25.86
CA MET A 332 -18.71 -29.70 26.21
C MET A 332 -19.50 -30.12 24.97
N ALA A 333 -19.67 -29.21 24.00
CA ALA A 333 -20.38 -29.52 22.77
C ALA A 333 -19.68 -30.63 21.98
N ARG A 334 -18.35 -30.57 21.81
CA ARG A 334 -17.56 -31.63 21.14
C ARG A 334 -17.66 -32.96 21.88
N ALA A 335 -17.51 -32.96 23.21
CA ALA A 335 -17.62 -34.16 24.03
C ALA A 335 -19.02 -34.77 23.95
N LEU A 336 -20.07 -33.95 24.02
CA LEU A 336 -21.46 -34.37 23.86
C LEU A 336 -21.74 -34.86 22.45
N SER A 337 -21.30 -34.18 21.40
CA SER A 337 -21.44 -34.66 20.02
C SER A 337 -20.71 -35.99 19.80
N ASN A 338 -19.53 -36.16 20.36
CA ASN A 338 -18.78 -37.42 20.30
C ASN A 338 -19.48 -38.54 21.10
N ALA A 339 -20.08 -38.21 22.25
CA ALA A 339 -20.87 -39.15 23.03
C ALA A 339 -22.16 -39.53 22.30
N ILE A 340 -22.90 -38.55 21.78
CA ILE A 340 -24.11 -38.74 20.98
C ILE A 340 -23.81 -39.58 19.76
N THR A 341 -22.76 -39.29 18.98
CA THR A 341 -22.40 -40.12 17.80
C THR A 341 -22.03 -41.56 18.17
N LYS A 342 -21.39 -41.80 19.32
CA LYS A 342 -21.11 -43.16 19.81
C LYS A 342 -22.37 -43.85 20.35
N LEU A 343 -23.29 -43.12 20.99
CA LEU A 343 -24.55 -43.64 21.56
C LEU A 343 -25.65 -43.83 20.50
N GLN A 344 -25.72 -42.98 19.47
CA GLN A 344 -26.61 -43.06 18.29
C GLN A 344 -26.29 -44.25 17.37
N ALA A 345 -25.57 -45.25 17.88
CA ALA A 345 -25.69 -46.62 17.40
C ALA A 345 -27.12 -47.17 17.55
N ASP A 346 -28.02 -46.48 18.26
CA ASP A 346 -29.46 -46.78 18.31
C ASP A 346 -30.13 -46.77 16.93
N GLN A 347 -30.85 -47.85 16.65
CA GLN A 347 -31.47 -48.13 15.35
C GLN A 347 -32.60 -47.13 14.98
N ALA A 348 -33.21 -46.48 15.99
CA ALA A 348 -34.33 -45.56 15.80
C ALA A 348 -33.95 -44.25 15.10
N ASP A 349 -32.83 -43.61 15.50
CA ASP A 349 -32.34 -42.37 14.88
C ASP A 349 -31.79 -42.61 13.46
N LYS A 350 -31.26 -43.81 13.21
CA LYS A 350 -30.87 -44.22 11.85
C LYS A 350 -32.11 -44.38 10.95
N ALA A 351 -33.18 -44.97 11.46
CA ALA A 351 -34.42 -45.14 10.71
C ALA A 351 -35.09 -43.79 10.39
N THR A 352 -35.14 -42.85 11.33
CA THR A 352 -35.69 -41.50 11.10
C THR A 352 -34.80 -40.69 10.16
N ASN A 353 -33.47 -40.78 10.26
CA ASN A 353 -32.55 -40.14 9.32
C ASN A 353 -32.62 -40.74 7.91
N LEU A 354 -32.85 -42.05 7.79
CA LEU A 354 -33.08 -42.69 6.50
C LEU A 354 -34.42 -42.28 5.89
N ASP A 355 -35.47 -42.16 6.70
CA ASP A 355 -36.78 -41.68 6.25
C ASP A 355 -36.74 -40.19 5.82
N THR A 356 -36.08 -39.32 6.58
CA THR A 356 -35.89 -37.92 6.18
C THR A 356 -35.05 -37.81 4.92
N LYS A 357 -33.97 -38.61 4.79
CA LYS A 357 -33.17 -38.68 3.57
C LYS A 357 -33.99 -39.19 2.38
N ALA A 358 -34.84 -40.19 2.56
CA ALA A 358 -35.74 -40.69 1.53
C ALA A 358 -36.75 -39.61 1.10
N LYS A 359 -37.35 -38.88 2.05
CA LYS A 359 -38.23 -37.74 1.78
C LYS A 359 -37.52 -36.63 0.99
N ILE A 360 -36.26 -36.33 1.31
CA ILE A 360 -35.45 -35.35 0.56
C ILE A 360 -35.18 -35.84 -0.86
N ILE A 361 -34.82 -37.11 -1.03
CA ILE A 361 -34.58 -37.71 -2.36
C ILE A 361 -35.86 -37.71 -3.20
N ASP A 362 -37.01 -38.01 -2.60
CA ASP A 362 -38.29 -38.01 -3.31
C ASP A 362 -38.75 -36.59 -3.65
N ALA A 363 -38.51 -35.61 -2.77
CA ALA A 363 -38.74 -34.20 -3.07
C ALA A 363 -37.87 -33.75 -4.26
N TYR A 364 -36.60 -34.14 -4.29
CA TYR A 364 -35.69 -33.88 -5.40
C TYR A 364 -36.16 -34.54 -6.70
N ARG A 365 -36.53 -35.83 -6.68
CA ARG A 365 -37.04 -36.55 -7.86
C ARG A 365 -38.30 -35.90 -8.44
N LYS A 366 -39.17 -35.37 -7.59
CA LYS A 366 -40.37 -34.63 -8.01
C LYS A 366 -40.03 -33.27 -8.64
N SER A 367 -38.99 -32.58 -8.16
CA SER A 367 -38.61 -31.25 -8.64
C SER A 367 -37.60 -31.26 -9.79
N GLU A 368 -36.84 -32.34 -9.98
CA GLU A 368 -35.69 -32.43 -10.90
C GLU A 368 -36.01 -31.93 -12.31
N LYS A 369 -37.07 -32.46 -12.94
CA LYS A 369 -37.44 -32.08 -14.31
C LYS A 369 -37.89 -30.62 -14.40
N ARG A 370 -38.62 -30.14 -13.38
CA ARG A 370 -39.13 -28.76 -13.31
C ARG A 370 -37.98 -27.77 -13.14
N ASP A 371 -37.05 -28.06 -12.25
CA ASP A 371 -35.91 -27.19 -11.96
C ASP A 371 -34.89 -27.22 -13.12
N ARG A 372 -34.66 -28.38 -13.74
CA ARG A 372 -33.87 -28.49 -14.98
C ARG A 372 -34.47 -27.65 -16.11
N GLN A 373 -35.79 -27.71 -16.32
CA GLN A 373 -36.46 -26.88 -17.33
C GLN A 373 -36.33 -25.40 -17.01
N LYS A 374 -36.50 -24.98 -15.74
CA LYS A 374 -36.29 -23.58 -15.33
C LYS A 374 -34.86 -23.10 -15.55
N ILE A 375 -33.86 -23.94 -15.28
CA ILE A 375 -32.45 -23.59 -15.50
C ILE A 375 -32.17 -23.44 -17.01
N LEU A 376 -32.70 -24.33 -17.84
CA LEU A 376 -32.56 -24.25 -19.30
C LEU A 376 -33.29 -23.02 -19.87
N THR A 377 -34.52 -22.74 -19.46
CA THR A 377 -35.23 -21.53 -19.90
C THR A 377 -34.52 -20.27 -19.42
N ARG A 378 -33.99 -20.26 -18.19
CA ARG A 378 -33.17 -19.15 -17.69
C ARG A 378 -31.88 -18.98 -18.51
N LYS A 379 -31.22 -20.06 -18.91
CA LYS A 379 -30.05 -20.01 -19.80
C LYS A 379 -30.41 -19.35 -21.13
N ASN A 380 -31.49 -19.79 -21.78
CA ASN A 380 -31.94 -19.23 -23.05
C ASN A 380 -32.32 -17.75 -22.91
N VAL A 381 -32.97 -17.36 -21.81
CA VAL A 381 -33.29 -15.94 -21.53
C VAL A 381 -32.02 -15.11 -21.34
N ILE A 382 -30.99 -15.65 -20.68
CA ILE A 382 -29.70 -14.96 -20.50
C ILE A 382 -28.98 -14.83 -21.86
N GLU A 383 -28.94 -15.87 -22.69
CA GLU A 383 -28.32 -15.82 -24.02
C GLU A 383 -29.04 -14.81 -24.92
N ASN A 384 -30.37 -14.86 -25.02
CA ASN A 384 -31.16 -13.88 -25.77
C ASN A 384 -30.95 -12.44 -25.26
N ARG A 385 -30.75 -12.26 -23.95
CA ARG A 385 -30.47 -10.95 -23.37
C ARG A 385 -29.05 -10.47 -23.69
N LYS A 386 -28.07 -11.37 -23.70
CA LYS A 386 -26.69 -11.06 -24.13
C LYS A 386 -26.65 -10.66 -25.60
N GLU A 387 -27.31 -11.41 -26.47
CA GLU A 387 -27.41 -11.08 -27.91
C GLU A 387 -28.03 -9.70 -28.13
N LYS A 388 -29.15 -9.40 -27.44
CA LYS A 388 -29.77 -8.06 -27.51
C LYS A 388 -28.84 -6.95 -27.04
N LEU A 389 -28.07 -7.18 -25.97
CA LEU A 389 -27.09 -6.21 -25.48
C LEU A 389 -25.92 -6.04 -26.45
N GLU A 390 -25.46 -7.11 -27.09
CA GLU A 390 -24.42 -7.05 -28.12
C GLU A 390 -24.89 -6.29 -29.36
N ILE A 391 -26.14 -6.49 -29.79
CA ILE A 391 -26.75 -5.71 -30.89
C ILE A 391 -26.81 -4.23 -30.53
N ILE A 392 -27.34 -3.88 -29.35
CA ILE A 392 -27.43 -2.48 -28.89
C ILE A 392 -26.05 -1.84 -28.79
N ASN A 393 -25.03 -2.56 -28.31
CA ASN A 393 -23.68 -2.04 -28.23
C ASN A 393 -23.07 -1.85 -29.63
N ARG A 394 -23.27 -2.80 -30.55
CA ARG A 394 -22.82 -2.68 -31.93
C ARG A 394 -23.46 -1.48 -32.64
N GLU A 395 -24.77 -1.28 -32.48
CA GLU A 395 -25.48 -0.12 -33.03
C GLU A 395 -24.94 1.21 -32.47
N LYS A 396 -24.60 1.24 -31.17
CA LYS A 396 -23.95 2.42 -30.56
C LYS A 396 -22.58 2.68 -31.15
N ASP A 397 -21.75 1.66 -31.28
CA ASP A 397 -20.40 1.77 -31.85
C ASP A 397 -20.46 2.21 -33.33
N GLU A 398 -21.41 1.69 -34.11
CA GLU A 398 -21.65 2.10 -35.50
C GLU A 398 -22.09 3.56 -35.60
N MET A 399 -23.02 4.01 -34.74
CA MET A 399 -23.43 5.41 -34.67
C MET A 399 -22.28 6.35 -34.26
N GLU A 400 -21.39 5.92 -33.36
CA GLU A 400 -20.20 6.69 -32.97
C GLU A 400 -19.19 6.80 -34.13
N LEU A 401 -18.93 5.68 -34.81
CA LEU A 401 -18.06 5.67 -35.99
C LEU A 401 -18.61 6.54 -37.14
N GLU A 402 -19.93 6.54 -37.34
CA GLU A 402 -20.56 7.38 -38.36
C GLU A 402 -20.48 8.87 -38.01
N LYS A 403 -20.61 9.23 -36.74
CA LYS A 403 -20.34 10.60 -36.25
C LYS A 403 -18.88 11.01 -36.46
N GLU A 404 -17.93 10.11 -36.30
CA GLU A 404 -16.52 10.39 -36.59
C GLU A 404 -16.25 10.54 -38.09
N ARG A 405 -16.82 9.66 -38.93
CA ARG A 405 -16.73 9.75 -40.40
C ARG A 405 -17.33 11.05 -40.93
N THR A 406 -18.50 11.45 -40.44
CA THR A 406 -19.14 12.71 -40.83
C THR A 406 -18.28 13.91 -40.42
N LYS A 407 -17.70 13.92 -39.21
CA LYS A 407 -16.73 14.96 -38.80
C LYS A 407 -15.51 15.02 -39.72
N GLN A 408 -14.96 13.86 -40.13
CA GLN A 408 -13.84 13.81 -41.07
C GLN A 408 -14.22 14.29 -42.49
N ARG A 409 -15.42 13.96 -42.98
CA ARG A 409 -15.93 14.48 -44.27
C ARG A 409 -16.07 15.99 -44.24
N ILE A 410 -16.66 16.53 -43.17
CA ILE A 410 -16.78 17.99 -42.95
C ILE A 410 -15.39 18.65 -42.91
N LEU A 411 -14.39 18.01 -42.28
CA LEU A 411 -13.02 18.54 -42.25
C LEU A 411 -12.38 18.56 -43.65
N ARG A 412 -12.54 17.49 -44.44
CA ARG A 412 -12.03 17.42 -45.82
C ARG A 412 -12.72 18.44 -46.73
N GLU A 413 -14.03 18.60 -46.64
CA GLU A 413 -14.77 19.63 -47.39
C GLU A 413 -14.30 21.05 -47.00
N LYS A 414 -13.98 21.27 -45.72
CA LYS A 414 -13.37 22.54 -45.27
C LYS A 414 -11.96 22.76 -45.84
N GLU A 415 -11.15 21.70 -45.96
CA GLU A 415 -9.82 21.80 -46.58
C GLU A 415 -9.91 22.02 -48.09
N GLU A 416 -10.81 21.32 -48.78
CA GLU A 416 -11.06 21.51 -50.22
C GLU A 416 -11.60 22.91 -50.52
N THR A 417 -12.50 23.43 -49.69
CA THR A 417 -12.99 24.80 -49.84
C THR A 417 -11.90 25.83 -49.55
N ARG A 418 -10.97 25.56 -48.61
CA ARG A 418 -9.77 26.38 -48.40
C ARG A 418 -8.86 26.37 -49.65
N LEU A 419 -8.58 25.19 -50.20
CA LEU A 419 -7.78 25.03 -51.43
C LEU A 419 -8.44 25.67 -52.65
N LYS A 420 -9.75 25.52 -52.82
CA LYS A 420 -10.52 26.18 -53.90
C LYS A 420 -10.51 27.70 -53.75
N ARG A 421 -10.60 28.23 -52.53
CA ARG A 421 -10.43 29.67 -52.28
C ARG A 421 -9.03 30.14 -52.65
N GLU A 422 -7.99 29.39 -52.31
CA GLU A 422 -6.61 29.73 -52.67
C GLU A 422 -6.36 29.66 -54.19
N MET A 423 -6.92 28.65 -54.86
CA MET A 423 -6.88 28.53 -56.33
C MET A 423 -7.68 29.63 -57.02
N ALA A 424 -8.87 29.96 -56.51
CA ALA A 424 -9.70 31.04 -57.01
C ALA A 424 -9.06 32.42 -56.78
N GLU A 425 -8.32 32.62 -55.68
CA GLU A 425 -7.51 33.84 -55.48
C GLU A 425 -6.39 33.95 -56.53
N ARG A 426 -5.71 32.85 -56.84
CA ARG A 426 -4.68 32.82 -57.91
C ARG A 426 -5.28 33.03 -59.31
N GLU A 427 -6.45 32.46 -59.59
CA GLU A 427 -7.18 32.71 -60.84
C GLU A 427 -7.72 34.14 -60.91
N ARG A 428 -8.25 34.69 -59.81
CA ARG A 428 -8.67 36.09 -59.71
C ARG A 428 -7.51 37.05 -59.95
N GLN A 429 -6.31 36.74 -59.47
CA GLN A 429 -5.11 37.54 -59.75
C GLN A 429 -4.73 37.51 -61.24
N ARG A 430 -4.85 36.35 -61.90
CA ARG A 430 -4.65 36.25 -63.36
C ARG A 430 -5.73 37.00 -64.14
N ALA A 431 -6.98 36.82 -63.76
CA ALA A 431 -8.12 37.49 -64.35
C ALA A 431 -8.10 39.00 -64.10
N GLN A 432 -7.61 39.48 -62.95
CA GLN A 432 -7.39 40.91 -62.67
C GLN A 432 -6.31 41.48 -63.59
N GLN A 433 -5.21 40.77 -63.82
CA GLN A 433 -4.19 41.20 -64.79
C GLN A 433 -4.73 41.20 -66.23
N GLU A 434 -5.53 40.21 -66.62
CA GLU A 434 -6.22 40.20 -67.91
C GLU A 434 -7.25 41.32 -68.03
N HIS A 435 -8.04 41.56 -66.98
CA HIS A 435 -9.10 42.57 -66.96
C HIS A 435 -8.53 43.99 -66.87
N GLU A 436 -7.39 44.21 -66.21
CA GLU A 436 -6.63 45.46 -66.26
C GLU A 436 -6.12 45.76 -67.68
N ASN A 437 -5.64 44.73 -68.38
CA ASN A 437 -5.20 44.86 -69.77
C ASN A 437 -6.38 45.12 -70.73
N ILE A 438 -7.56 44.57 -70.45
CA ILE A 438 -8.80 44.85 -71.20
C ILE A 438 -9.35 46.23 -70.85
N ARG A 439 -9.35 46.65 -69.57
CA ARG A 439 -9.77 47.98 -69.11
C ARG A 439 -8.90 49.09 -69.70
N LYS A 440 -7.58 48.90 -69.80
CA LYS A 440 -6.69 49.85 -70.48
C LYS A 440 -7.07 50.01 -71.96
N LYS A 441 -7.34 48.90 -72.65
CA LYS A 441 -7.78 48.90 -74.06
C LYS A 441 -9.19 49.44 -74.27
N GLU A 442 -10.10 49.25 -73.31
CA GLU A 442 -11.45 49.82 -73.34
C GLU A 442 -11.49 51.29 -72.92
N ALA A 443 -10.60 51.72 -72.02
CA ALA A 443 -10.42 53.11 -71.65
C ALA A 443 -9.87 53.93 -72.83
N GLU A 444 -8.89 53.39 -73.58
CA GLU A 444 -8.41 54.00 -74.83
C GLU A 444 -9.53 54.13 -75.88
N LYS A 445 -10.36 53.08 -76.05
CA LYS A 445 -11.52 53.11 -76.96
C LYS A 445 -12.67 54.01 -76.47
N ARG A 446 -12.87 54.14 -75.15
CA ARG A 446 -13.86 55.05 -74.55
C ARG A 446 -13.41 56.51 -74.59
N ILE A 447 -12.10 56.79 -74.53
CA ILE A 447 -11.51 58.13 -74.72
C ILE A 447 -11.67 58.62 -76.17
N GLU A 448 -11.73 57.72 -77.15
CA GLU A 448 -12.04 58.05 -78.55
C GLU A 448 -13.55 58.20 -78.81
N GLN A 449 -14.41 57.51 -78.05
CA GLN A 449 -15.88 57.57 -78.20
C GLN A 449 -16.55 58.70 -77.38
N LEU A 450 -15.92 59.16 -76.29
CA LEU A 450 -16.39 60.30 -75.46
C LEU A 450 -15.98 61.68 -76.01
N LYS A 451 -15.24 61.76 -77.13
CA LYS A 451 -14.93 63.02 -77.84
C LYS A 451 -15.90 63.34 -78.98
N THR A 452 -16.88 62.47 -79.28
CA THR A 452 -17.69 62.58 -80.50
C THR A 452 -19.20 62.45 -80.30
N THR A 453 -19.72 62.36 -79.06
CA THR A 453 -21.17 62.27 -78.83
C THR A 453 -21.70 63.18 -77.72
N ASP A 454 -22.64 64.05 -78.10
CA ASP A 454 -23.39 65.01 -77.25
C ASP A 454 -24.35 64.36 -76.22
N ILE A 455 -24.19 63.07 -75.98
CA ILE A 455 -24.90 62.30 -74.95
C ILE A 455 -24.14 62.35 -73.60
N GLY A 456 -22.88 62.81 -73.60
CA GLY A 456 -22.09 63.06 -72.39
C GLY A 456 -22.43 64.36 -71.65
N ILE A 457 -23.12 65.32 -72.29
CA ILE A 457 -23.48 66.61 -71.66
C ILE A 457 -24.81 66.53 -70.89
N ARG A 458 -25.68 65.56 -71.19
CA ARG A 458 -26.98 65.38 -70.52
C ARG A 458 -27.04 64.25 -69.49
N ALA A 459 -25.94 63.50 -69.32
CA ALA A 459 -25.81 62.46 -68.30
C ALA A 459 -25.00 62.91 -67.07
N LEU A 460 -24.69 64.21 -66.98
CA LEU A 460 -23.90 64.84 -65.92
C LEU A 460 -24.69 65.91 -65.14
N GLU A 461 -26.02 65.87 -65.22
CA GLU A 461 -26.91 66.59 -64.31
C GLU A 461 -27.56 65.60 -63.35
N GLY A 462 -27.00 65.51 -62.14
CA GLY A 462 -27.81 65.15 -60.97
C GLY A 462 -27.37 63.98 -60.10
N LEU A 463 -26.20 63.36 -60.29
CA LEU A 463 -25.63 62.38 -59.33
C LEU A 463 -24.11 62.48 -59.27
N THR A 464 -23.57 62.41 -58.04
CA THR A 464 -22.15 62.50 -57.69
C THR A 464 -21.34 61.31 -58.21
N GLU A 465 -20.18 61.62 -58.80
CA GLU A 465 -19.16 60.68 -59.32
C GLU A 465 -18.52 59.78 -58.23
N GLU A 466 -18.82 60.00 -56.95
CA GLU A 466 -18.31 59.21 -55.82
C GLU A 466 -19.28 58.12 -55.32
N GLU A 467 -20.59 58.18 -55.64
CA GLU A 467 -21.56 57.15 -55.18
C GLU A 467 -21.75 56.00 -56.19
N LEU A 468 -21.38 56.19 -57.46
CA LEU A 468 -21.44 55.13 -58.47
C LEU A 468 -20.21 54.21 -58.49
N ALA A 469 -19.15 54.57 -57.75
CA ALA A 469 -17.95 53.76 -57.55
C ALA A 469 -17.89 53.05 -56.18
N GLU A 470 -18.78 53.36 -55.23
CA GLU A 470 -18.77 52.75 -53.88
C GLU A 470 -19.93 51.79 -53.59
N LEU A 471 -21.01 51.72 -54.39
CA LEU A 471 -22.03 50.70 -54.17
C LEU A 471 -21.69 49.40 -54.90
N ASP A 472 -20.75 48.65 -54.32
CA ASP A 472 -20.28 47.36 -54.79
C ASP A 472 -20.55 46.26 -53.74
N THR A 473 -20.52 45.00 -54.18
CA THR A 473 -20.88 43.72 -53.51
C THR A 473 -20.73 43.53 -51.98
N ASP A 474 -20.02 44.39 -51.26
CA ASP A 474 -19.81 44.37 -49.81
C ASP A 474 -21.06 44.72 -48.97
N ASP A 475 -21.97 45.54 -49.48
CA ASP A 475 -23.21 45.89 -48.75
C ASP A 475 -24.26 44.76 -48.78
N ILE A 476 -24.23 43.92 -49.82
CA ILE A 476 -25.06 42.71 -49.92
C ILE A 476 -24.51 41.62 -48.97
N LEU A 477 -23.18 41.49 -48.89
CA LEU A 477 -22.49 40.58 -47.97
C LEU A 477 -22.66 40.99 -46.51
N LYS A 478 -22.58 42.30 -46.21
CA LYS A 478 -22.87 42.82 -44.86
C LYS A 478 -24.32 42.57 -44.47
N LYS A 479 -25.31 42.81 -45.35
CA LYS A 479 -26.73 42.50 -45.08
C LYS A 479 -26.99 41.01 -44.84
N GLN A 480 -26.34 40.10 -45.59
CA GLN A 480 -26.48 38.65 -45.39
C GLN A 480 -25.82 38.17 -44.09
N VAL A 481 -24.64 38.66 -43.75
CA VAL A 481 -23.97 38.32 -42.48
C VAL A 481 -24.77 38.87 -41.30
N GLU A 482 -25.33 40.07 -41.41
CA GLU A 482 -26.16 40.67 -40.37
C GLU A 482 -27.49 39.92 -40.18
N GLN A 483 -28.11 39.40 -41.27
CA GLN A 483 -29.27 38.52 -41.18
C GLN A 483 -28.93 37.18 -40.51
N LEU A 484 -27.83 36.53 -40.87
CA LEU A 484 -27.39 35.27 -40.25
C LEU A 484 -27.01 35.44 -38.78
N GLU A 485 -26.42 36.59 -38.40
CA GLU A 485 -26.15 36.91 -37.01
C GLU A 485 -27.43 37.16 -36.21
N LYS A 486 -28.44 37.81 -36.81
CA LYS A 486 -29.76 37.98 -36.19
C LYS A 486 -30.46 36.63 -35.99
N GLU A 487 -30.48 35.75 -36.99
CA GLU A 487 -31.06 34.40 -36.86
C GLU A 487 -30.36 33.56 -35.79
N LYS A 488 -29.03 33.65 -35.70
CA LYS A 488 -28.26 32.95 -34.65
C LYS A 488 -28.57 33.49 -33.25
N ARG A 489 -28.73 34.81 -33.11
CA ARG A 489 -29.14 35.45 -31.83
C ARG A 489 -30.56 35.06 -31.45
N GLU A 490 -31.50 35.06 -32.39
CA GLU A 490 -32.88 34.62 -32.17
C GLU A 490 -32.96 33.14 -31.76
N LEU A 491 -32.17 32.27 -32.39
CA LEU A 491 -32.09 30.86 -32.02
C LEU A 491 -31.53 30.67 -30.61
N GLN A 492 -30.49 31.42 -30.24
CA GLN A 492 -29.92 31.40 -28.89
C GLN A 492 -30.90 31.94 -27.84
N GLU A 493 -31.68 32.97 -28.14
CA GLU A 493 -32.73 33.47 -27.25
C GLU A 493 -33.87 32.45 -27.08
N ARG A 494 -34.27 31.76 -28.16
CA ARG A 494 -35.24 30.66 -28.08
C ARG A 494 -34.73 29.52 -27.20
N LEU A 495 -33.47 29.11 -27.35
CA LEU A 495 -32.82 28.11 -26.49
C LEU A 495 -32.81 28.54 -25.02
N LYS A 496 -32.38 29.77 -24.72
CA LYS A 496 -32.42 30.33 -23.36
C LYS A 496 -33.83 30.38 -22.78
N SER A 497 -34.84 30.64 -23.60
CA SER A 497 -36.25 30.61 -23.16
C SER A 497 -36.75 29.21 -22.86
N GLN A 498 -36.28 28.20 -23.60
CA GLN A 498 -36.59 26.78 -23.36
C GLN A 498 -35.90 26.28 -22.08
N ASP A 499 -34.64 26.65 -21.85
CA ASP A 499 -33.92 26.29 -20.62
C ASP A 499 -34.66 26.82 -19.38
N LYS A 500 -35.09 28.09 -19.43
CA LYS A 500 -35.92 28.67 -18.36
C LYS A 500 -37.23 27.90 -18.16
N LYS A 501 -37.91 27.48 -19.23
CA LYS A 501 -39.15 26.68 -19.14
C LYS A 501 -38.89 25.33 -18.48
N VAL A 502 -37.76 24.68 -18.78
CA VAL A 502 -37.37 23.41 -18.16
C VAL A 502 -37.09 23.60 -16.67
N ASP A 503 -36.36 24.64 -16.29
CA ASP A 503 -36.08 24.95 -14.88
C ASP A 503 -37.36 25.27 -14.09
N HIS A 504 -38.27 26.07 -14.67
CA HIS A 504 -39.58 26.34 -14.07
C HIS A 504 -40.43 25.08 -13.92
N PHE A 505 -40.39 24.18 -14.91
CA PHE A 505 -41.12 22.91 -14.86
C PHE A 505 -40.58 21.98 -13.79
N ILE A 506 -39.25 21.86 -13.65
CA ILE A 506 -38.63 21.07 -12.59
C ILE A 506 -38.96 21.66 -11.21
N ARG A 507 -38.95 22.99 -11.08
CA ARG A 507 -39.34 23.66 -9.83
C ARG A 507 -40.80 23.40 -9.48
N ALA A 508 -41.72 23.47 -10.44
CA ALA A 508 -43.13 23.17 -10.22
C ALA A 508 -43.34 21.72 -9.76
N LYS A 509 -42.67 20.75 -10.39
CA LYS A 509 -42.70 19.34 -9.93
C LYS A 509 -42.24 19.19 -8.48
N ARG A 510 -41.13 19.83 -8.10
CA ARG A 510 -40.61 19.76 -6.74
C ARG A 510 -41.56 20.40 -5.72
N LEU A 511 -42.23 21.49 -6.07
CA LEU A 511 -43.23 22.13 -5.20
C LEU A 511 -44.43 21.21 -4.94
N GLU A 512 -44.85 20.41 -5.92
CA GLU A 512 -45.90 19.39 -5.76
C GLU A 512 -45.41 18.15 -5.00
N GLU A 513 -44.13 17.78 -5.12
CA GLU A 513 -43.56 16.61 -4.43
C GLU A 513 -43.36 16.84 -2.92
N ILE A 514 -42.95 18.05 -2.51
CA ILE A 514 -42.69 18.40 -1.10
C ILE A 514 -43.87 18.08 -0.15
N PRO A 515 -45.13 18.51 -0.41
CA PRO A 515 -46.23 18.24 0.51
C PRO A 515 -46.53 16.73 0.64
N LEU A 516 -46.41 15.96 -0.44
CA LEU A 516 -46.59 14.51 -0.40
C LEU A 516 -45.53 13.83 0.46
N LEU A 517 -44.28 14.30 0.39
CA LEU A 517 -43.19 13.82 1.24
C LEU A 517 -43.39 14.18 2.71
N GLU A 518 -43.89 15.38 3.00
CA GLU A 518 -44.23 15.81 4.36
C GLU A 518 -45.38 14.98 4.96
N GLU A 519 -46.43 14.72 4.18
CA GLU A 519 -47.53 13.85 4.60
C GLU A 519 -47.05 12.42 4.85
N HIS A 520 -46.26 11.86 3.95
CA HIS A 520 -45.67 10.54 4.11
C HIS A 520 -44.78 10.48 5.36
N ALA A 521 -43.93 11.49 5.59
CA ALA A 521 -43.11 11.58 6.79
C ALA A 521 -43.95 11.66 8.08
N ARG A 522 -45.06 12.41 8.05
CA ARG A 522 -46.01 12.52 9.17
C ARG A 522 -46.67 11.18 9.49
N VAL A 523 -47.16 10.46 8.47
CA VAL A 523 -47.78 9.14 8.62
C VAL A 523 -46.79 8.13 9.17
N MET A 524 -45.59 8.07 8.60
CA MET A 524 -44.52 7.19 9.09
C MET A 524 -44.12 7.54 10.53
N GLY A 525 -44.08 8.81 10.89
CA GLY A 525 -43.82 9.26 12.26
C GLY A 525 -44.92 8.89 13.25
N ALA A 526 -46.18 8.87 12.83
CA ALA A 526 -47.30 8.39 13.66
C ALA A 526 -47.22 6.88 13.88
N GLN A 527 -47.03 6.09 12.81
CA GLN A 527 -46.89 4.63 12.90
C GLN A 527 -45.70 4.21 13.78
N LYS A 528 -44.54 4.89 13.65
CA LYS A 528 -43.38 4.63 14.51
C LYS A 528 -43.67 4.91 15.98
N ARG A 529 -44.41 5.97 16.30
CA ARG A 529 -44.81 6.28 17.68
C ARG A 529 -45.75 5.21 18.24
N GLU A 530 -46.75 4.80 17.45
CA GLU A 530 -47.67 3.73 17.85
C GLU A 530 -46.94 2.40 18.09
N GLN A 531 -46.02 2.01 17.20
CA GLN A 531 -45.17 0.84 17.38
C GLN A 531 -44.29 0.93 18.63
N TRP A 532 -43.71 2.11 18.89
CA TRP A 532 -42.91 2.34 20.10
C TRP A 532 -43.75 2.21 21.36
N GLU A 533 -44.96 2.76 21.38
CA GLU A 533 -45.89 2.63 22.52
C GLU A 533 -46.32 1.17 22.76
N GLN A 534 -46.54 0.39 21.71
CA GLN A 534 -46.84 -1.05 21.84
C GLN A 534 -45.65 -1.80 22.44
N LEU A 535 -44.44 -1.57 21.93
CA LEU A 535 -43.23 -2.19 22.45
C LEU A 535 -42.94 -1.79 23.91
N GLU A 536 -43.17 -0.53 24.28
CA GLU A 536 -42.95 -0.07 25.65
C GLU A 536 -44.01 -0.65 26.61
N LYS A 537 -45.26 -0.81 26.16
CA LYS A 537 -46.30 -1.53 26.93
C LYS A 537 -45.89 -2.98 27.16
N ASP A 538 -45.48 -3.71 26.13
CA ASP A 538 -45.04 -5.11 26.23
C ASP A 538 -43.83 -5.25 27.17
N ARG A 539 -42.87 -4.32 27.08
CA ARG A 539 -41.71 -4.27 27.99
C ARG A 539 -42.13 -4.05 29.44
N ILE A 540 -43.03 -3.10 29.71
CA ILE A 540 -43.53 -2.82 31.06
C ILE A 540 -44.29 -4.04 31.61
N GLU A 541 -45.10 -4.72 30.78
CA GLU A 541 -45.78 -5.96 31.17
C GLU A 541 -44.80 -7.09 31.49
N GLY A 542 -43.74 -7.24 30.69
CA GLY A 542 -42.65 -8.17 30.97
C GLY A 542 -42.00 -7.91 32.32
N LEU A 543 -41.64 -6.66 32.61
CA LEU A 543 -41.05 -6.25 33.89
C LEU A 543 -42.00 -6.48 35.08
N LYS A 544 -43.31 -6.27 34.90
CA LYS A 544 -44.31 -6.57 35.94
C LYS A 544 -44.36 -8.07 36.24
N LYS A 545 -44.40 -8.92 35.20
CA LYS A 545 -44.39 -10.38 35.34
C LYS A 545 -43.11 -10.87 36.01
N GLU A 546 -41.94 -10.36 35.60
CA GLU A 546 -40.66 -10.67 36.24
C GLU A 546 -40.63 -10.26 37.71
N ARG A 547 -41.12 -9.06 38.04
CA ARG A 547 -41.21 -8.59 39.42
C ARG A 547 -42.13 -9.47 40.26
N GLU A 548 -43.28 -9.89 39.73
CA GLU A 548 -44.19 -10.81 40.41
C GLU A 548 -43.52 -12.17 40.70
N LEU A 549 -42.79 -12.72 39.72
CA LEU A 549 -42.01 -13.95 39.92
C LEU A 549 -40.92 -13.76 40.96
N ALA A 550 -40.17 -12.65 40.91
CA ALA A 550 -39.13 -12.33 41.88
C ALA A 550 -39.69 -12.18 43.30
N LEU A 551 -40.87 -11.58 43.47
CA LEU A 551 -41.56 -11.50 44.77
C LEU A 551 -41.96 -12.89 45.27
N LYS A 552 -42.51 -13.76 44.40
CA LYS A 552 -42.82 -15.16 44.75
C LYS A 552 -41.56 -15.91 45.18
N HIS A 553 -40.44 -15.73 44.47
CA HIS A 553 -39.16 -16.34 44.83
C HIS A 553 -38.60 -15.80 46.15
N ARG A 554 -38.66 -14.48 46.37
CA ARG A 554 -38.28 -13.85 47.64
C ARG A 554 -39.08 -14.43 48.80
N ASP A 555 -40.41 -14.51 48.67
CA ASP A 555 -41.27 -15.01 49.74
C ASP A 555 -41.04 -16.50 50.02
N ARG A 556 -40.72 -17.28 48.98
CA ARG A 556 -40.28 -18.69 49.13
C ARG A 556 -38.95 -18.78 49.88
N LEU A 557 -37.96 -17.99 49.50
CA LEU A 557 -36.61 -18.00 50.09
C LEU A 557 -36.58 -17.43 51.51
N LYS A 558 -37.46 -16.47 51.83
CA LYS A 558 -37.60 -15.89 53.18
C LYS A 558 -37.92 -16.96 54.23
N LYS A 559 -38.55 -18.07 53.85
CA LYS A 559 -38.80 -19.20 54.76
C LYS A 559 -37.51 -19.88 55.24
N MET A 560 -36.46 -19.87 54.42
CA MET A 560 -35.15 -20.48 54.74
C MET A 560 -34.18 -19.49 55.41
N GLN A 561 -34.65 -18.28 55.74
CA GLN A 561 -33.80 -17.25 56.35
C GLN A 561 -33.26 -17.69 57.71
N ALA A 562 -34.11 -18.33 58.52
CA ALA A 562 -33.72 -18.83 59.84
C ALA A 562 -32.60 -19.88 59.75
N ASP A 563 -32.75 -20.88 58.86
CA ASP A 563 -31.76 -21.94 58.66
C ASP A 563 -30.41 -21.37 58.15
N LYS A 564 -30.48 -20.37 57.26
CA LYS A 564 -29.30 -19.67 56.75
C LYS A 564 -28.58 -18.92 57.87
N ASP A 565 -29.30 -18.18 58.70
CA ASP A 565 -28.71 -17.39 59.79
C ASP A 565 -28.11 -18.32 60.87
N GLU A 566 -28.75 -19.46 61.15
CA GLU A 566 -28.19 -20.50 62.03
C GLU A 566 -26.90 -21.11 61.45
N PHE A 567 -26.90 -21.44 60.15
CA PHE A 567 -25.71 -21.98 59.48
C PHE A 567 -24.55 -20.97 59.44
N ILE A 568 -24.83 -19.70 59.16
CA ILE A 568 -23.83 -18.62 59.19
C ILE A 568 -23.32 -18.40 60.62
N GLY A 569 -24.20 -18.48 61.62
CA GLY A 569 -23.83 -18.46 63.04
C GLY A 569 -22.80 -19.53 63.35
N LYS A 570 -23.12 -20.80 63.06
CA LYS A 570 -22.21 -21.94 63.24
C LYS A 570 -20.87 -21.75 62.52
N LEU A 571 -20.88 -21.23 61.30
CA LEU A 571 -19.66 -20.93 60.54
C LEU A 571 -18.81 -19.83 61.17
N LYS A 572 -19.45 -18.78 61.70
CA LYS A 572 -18.75 -17.69 62.40
C LYS A 572 -18.18 -18.18 63.73
N ASP A 573 -18.91 -19.01 64.46
CA ASP A 573 -18.47 -19.60 65.72
C ASP A 573 -17.28 -20.54 65.50
N SER A 574 -17.34 -21.47 64.52
CA SER A 574 -16.18 -22.30 64.16
C SER A 574 -14.95 -21.50 63.75
N ARG A 575 -15.13 -20.37 63.04
CA ARG A 575 -14.02 -19.48 62.68
C ARG A 575 -13.47 -18.73 63.88
N ARG A 576 -14.32 -18.34 64.82
CA ARG A 576 -13.92 -17.69 66.07
C ARG A 576 -13.13 -18.66 66.95
N ASP A 577 -13.62 -19.88 67.12
CA ASP A 577 -12.94 -20.93 67.86
C ASP A 577 -11.56 -21.25 67.26
N GLY A 578 -11.48 -21.33 65.93
CA GLY A 578 -10.20 -21.51 65.22
C GLY A 578 -9.23 -20.35 65.42
N HIS A 579 -9.74 -19.10 65.45
CA HIS A 579 -8.93 -17.92 65.73
C HIS A 579 -8.46 -17.88 67.19
N GLU A 580 -9.34 -18.16 68.15
CA GLU A 580 -9.01 -18.23 69.57
C GLU A 580 -8.01 -19.34 69.88
N PHE A 581 -8.14 -20.51 69.23
CA PHE A 581 -7.17 -21.60 69.31
C PHE A 581 -5.79 -21.20 68.74
N CYS A 582 -5.76 -20.51 67.60
CA CYS A 582 -4.51 -19.98 67.04
C CYS A 582 -3.88 -18.93 67.98
N CYS A 583 -4.68 -18.04 68.58
CA CYS A 583 -4.19 -17.08 69.56
C CYS A 583 -3.63 -17.77 70.81
N PHE A 584 -4.29 -18.82 71.30
CA PHE A 584 -3.83 -19.62 72.45
C PHE A 584 -2.46 -20.26 72.16
N LEU A 585 -2.31 -20.93 71.01
CA LEU A 585 -1.02 -21.48 70.58
C LEU A 585 0.06 -20.40 70.47
N LEU A 586 -0.29 -19.21 69.97
CA LEU A 586 0.64 -18.09 69.87
C LEU A 586 1.09 -17.60 71.25
N THR A 587 0.17 -17.53 72.23
CA THR A 587 0.51 -17.17 73.62
C THR A 587 1.32 -18.25 74.33
N GLU A 588 1.07 -19.53 74.06
CA GLU A 588 1.85 -20.64 74.63
C GLU A 588 3.27 -20.66 74.05
N GLN A 589 3.41 -20.44 72.74
CA GLN A 589 4.73 -20.25 72.14
C GLN A 589 5.43 -19.02 72.74
N LEU A 590 4.78 -17.86 72.82
CA LEU A 590 5.36 -16.66 73.45
C LEU A 590 5.74 -16.87 74.93
N GLY A 591 5.00 -17.71 75.66
CA GLY A 591 5.33 -18.13 77.02
C GLY A 591 6.59 -18.99 77.09
N TYR A 592 6.74 -19.94 76.17
CA TYR A 592 7.97 -20.72 75.99
C TYR A 592 9.18 -19.84 75.65
N TRP A 593 9.00 -18.87 74.74
CA TRP A 593 10.04 -17.91 74.38
C TRP A 593 10.43 -17.01 75.56
N ARG A 594 9.52 -16.70 76.48
CA ARG A 594 9.79 -15.96 77.73
C ARG A 594 10.50 -16.76 78.82
N GLN A 595 10.46 -18.09 78.78
CA GLN A 595 11.21 -18.94 79.72
C GLN A 595 12.64 -19.23 79.23
N LEU A 596 12.89 -19.05 77.93
CA LEU A 596 14.20 -19.23 77.28
C LEU A 596 15.08 -17.97 77.31
N TRP A 597 14.52 -16.83 77.71
CA TRP A 597 15.20 -15.57 78.02
C TRP A 597 15.21 -15.36 79.53
#